data_AF-A0A2T4ZBI1-F1
#
_entry.id   AF-A0A2T4ZBI1-F1
#
_cell.length_a   1.000
_cell.length_b   1.000
_cell.length_c   1.000
_cell.angle_alpha   90.00
_cell.angle_beta   90.00
_cell.angle_gamma   90.00
#
_symmetry.space_group_name_H-M   'P 1'
#
loop_
_entity.id
_entity.type
_entity.pdbx_description
1 polymer ?
#
loop_
_entity_poly.entity_id
_entity_poly.type
_entity_poly.pdbx_seq_one_letter_code
_entity_poly.pdbx_strand_id
1 'polypeptide(L)'
;MTQIFIQWLEDQGIWAAPISIVVNAAVNVLGFIPSLFVTGANVWIWGPLWGFWLSWAGEVLGAGIAFILFRKGIRFWQRQRDQPEWKWVHNLNRWPAHRQFASVLLARIAPIVPSGAVNLLGAFTRIPFTFFLLATMIGKIPSVALEVMVSYDVMHFEENAVRLISVLLILLLGWWIWRARE
;
A
#
# COMPACT_ATOMS: atom_id res chain seq x y z
N MET A 1 -11.16 -15.59 9.30
CA MET A 1 -10.42 -14.45 9.86
C MET A 1 -11.10 -13.11 9.55
N THR A 2 -11.46 -12.84 8.29
CA THR A 2 -12.06 -11.55 7.89
C THR A 2 -13.38 -11.24 8.58
N GLN A 3 -14.30 -12.21 8.72
CA GLN A 3 -15.58 -12.00 9.41
C GLN A 3 -15.45 -11.67 10.90
N ILE A 4 -14.51 -12.30 11.61
CA ILE A 4 -14.23 -12.01 13.02
C ILE A 4 -13.72 -10.57 13.17
N PHE A 5 -12.84 -10.14 12.27
CA PHE A 5 -12.31 -8.78 12.29
C PHE A 5 -13.37 -7.73 11.97
N ILE A 6 -14.26 -8.00 11.01
CA ILE A 6 -15.37 -7.13 10.65
C ILE A 6 -16.32 -6.96 11.85
N GLN A 7 -16.75 -8.08 12.45
CA GLN A 7 -17.67 -8.05 13.59
C GLN A 7 -17.05 -7.30 14.78
N TRP A 8 -15.77 -7.57 15.08
CA TRP A 8 -15.05 -6.85 16.13
C TRP A 8 -14.95 -5.34 15.87
N LEU A 9 -14.78 -4.92 14.60
CA LEU A 9 -14.79 -3.51 14.21
C LEU A 9 -16.17 -2.89 14.36
N GLU A 10 -17.22 -3.56 13.92
CA GLU A 10 -18.62 -3.10 14.06
C GLU A 10 -18.99 -2.86 15.53
N ASP A 11 -18.54 -3.74 16.43
CA ASP A 11 -18.74 -3.61 17.87
C ASP A 11 -18.10 -2.34 18.47
N GLN A 12 -17.15 -1.70 17.78
CA GLN A 12 -16.51 -0.46 18.22
C GLN A 12 -17.35 0.81 17.92
N GLY A 13 -18.42 0.69 17.13
CA GLY A 13 -19.30 1.81 16.78
C GLY A 13 -18.54 3.00 16.20
N ILE A 14 -18.58 4.15 16.87
CA ILE A 14 -17.94 5.39 16.40
C ILE A 14 -16.39 5.29 16.33
N TRP A 15 -15.78 4.39 17.10
CA TRP A 15 -14.34 4.18 17.12
C TRP A 15 -13.84 3.26 16.00
N ALA A 16 -14.75 2.59 15.28
CA ALA A 16 -14.39 1.66 14.23
C ALA A 16 -13.54 2.30 13.12
N ALA A 17 -13.86 3.54 12.72
CA ALA A 17 -13.13 4.28 11.69
C ALA A 17 -11.67 4.62 12.09
N PRO A 18 -11.40 5.28 13.24
CA PRO A 18 -10.02 5.55 13.66
C PRO A 18 -9.25 4.27 13.97
N ILE A 19 -9.89 3.24 14.53
CA ILE A 19 -9.24 1.93 14.77
C ILE A 19 -8.83 1.30 13.45
N SER A 20 -9.70 1.33 12.43
CA SER A 20 -9.37 0.81 11.10
C SER A 20 -8.14 1.51 10.49
N ILE A 21 -8.05 2.84 10.62
CA ILE A 21 -6.88 3.61 10.18
C ILE A 21 -5.60 3.12 10.89
N VAL A 22 -5.67 2.90 12.21
CA VAL A 22 -4.53 2.42 13.00
C VAL A 22 -4.14 1.00 12.60
N VAL A 23 -5.11 0.11 12.39
CA VAL A 23 -4.85 -1.26 11.94
C VAL A 23 -4.22 -1.26 10.54
N ASN A 24 -4.74 -0.46 9.61
CA ASN A 24 -4.16 -0.30 8.29
C ASN A 24 -2.72 0.24 8.37
N ALA A 25 -2.48 1.21 9.24
CA ALA A 25 -1.15 1.74 9.48
C ALA A 25 -0.18 0.67 10.00
N ALA A 26 -0.61 -0.16 10.95
CA ALA A 26 0.17 -1.28 11.47
C ALA A 26 0.48 -2.31 10.36
N VAL A 27 -0.51 -2.65 9.53
CA VAL A 27 -0.34 -3.54 8.36
C VAL A 27 0.73 -2.99 7.41
N ASN A 28 0.72 -1.69 7.12
CA ASN A 28 1.72 -1.04 6.27
C ASN A 28 3.13 -1.02 6.87
N VAL A 29 3.25 -0.92 8.19
CA VAL A 29 4.53 -1.00 8.91
C VAL A 29 5.08 -2.43 8.87
N LEU A 30 4.22 -3.44 8.98
CA LEU A 30 4.62 -4.84 8.87
C LEU A 30 5.03 -5.20 7.43
N GLY A 31 4.36 -4.63 6.43
CA GLY A 31 4.79 -4.67 5.03
C GLY A 31 4.60 -6.00 4.30
N PHE A 32 4.19 -7.07 4.98
CA PHE A 32 3.91 -8.39 4.39
C PHE A 32 2.41 -8.76 4.41
N ILE A 33 1.58 -8.03 5.15
CA ILE A 33 0.15 -8.30 5.23
C ILE A 33 -0.56 -7.55 4.08
N PRO A 34 -1.36 -8.22 3.24
CA PRO A 34 -2.14 -7.55 2.20
C PRO A 34 -3.16 -6.57 2.80
N SER A 35 -3.13 -5.32 2.34
CA SER A 35 -4.08 -4.26 2.73
C SER A 35 -5.53 -4.57 2.35
N LEU A 36 -5.72 -5.41 1.31
CA LEU A 36 -7.00 -5.84 0.79
C LEU A 36 -7.95 -6.37 1.88
N PHE A 37 -7.43 -7.00 2.95
CA PHE A 37 -8.28 -7.47 4.05
C PHE A 37 -8.89 -6.32 4.86
N VAL A 38 -8.11 -5.28 5.13
CA VAL A 38 -8.57 -4.09 5.86
C VAL A 38 -9.48 -3.25 4.97
N THR A 39 -9.13 -3.12 3.69
CA THR A 39 -9.98 -2.45 2.71
C THR A 39 -11.31 -3.16 2.52
N GLY A 40 -11.32 -4.50 2.46
CA GLY A 40 -12.55 -5.28 2.42
C GLY A 40 -13.42 -5.05 3.65
N ALA A 41 -12.86 -5.04 4.85
CA ALA A 41 -13.62 -4.69 6.05
C ALA A 41 -14.21 -3.28 5.98
N ASN A 42 -13.44 -2.31 5.47
CA ASN A 42 -13.91 -0.94 5.32
C ASN A 42 -15.04 -0.81 4.29
N VAL A 43 -14.94 -1.52 3.16
CA VAL A 43 -15.99 -1.57 2.13
C VAL A 43 -17.26 -2.23 2.67
N TRP A 44 -17.13 -3.29 3.47
CA TRP A 44 -18.26 -3.99 4.08
C TRP A 44 -19.05 -3.08 5.02
N ILE A 45 -18.36 -2.38 5.93
CA ILE A 45 -19.00 -1.60 7.00
C ILE A 45 -19.50 -0.24 6.48
N TRP A 46 -18.72 0.48 5.67
CA TRP A 46 -19.03 1.86 5.26
C TRP A 46 -19.41 2.01 3.78
N GLY A 47 -19.43 0.92 3.01
CA GLY A 47 -19.65 0.95 1.57
C GLY A 47 -18.41 1.37 0.77
N PRO A 48 -18.48 1.32 -0.57
CA PRO A 48 -17.30 1.49 -1.43
C PRO A 48 -16.69 2.91 -1.36
N LEU A 49 -17.50 3.97 -1.30
CA LEU A 49 -17.00 5.35 -1.27
C LEU A 49 -16.29 5.68 0.04
N TRP A 50 -16.92 5.44 1.18
CA TRP A 50 -16.30 5.72 2.49
C TRP A 50 -15.20 4.70 2.82
N GLY A 51 -15.39 3.44 2.41
CA GLY A 51 -14.37 2.40 2.53
C GLY A 51 -13.10 2.74 1.75
N PHE A 52 -13.23 3.37 0.58
CA PHE A 52 -12.10 3.93 -0.17
C PHE A 52 -11.36 5.00 0.64
N TRP A 53 -12.04 6.05 1.10
CA TRP A 53 -11.38 7.16 1.79
C TRP A 53 -10.73 6.74 3.11
N LEU A 54 -11.38 5.87 3.88
CA LEU A 54 -10.83 5.33 5.12
C LEU A 54 -9.59 4.47 4.87
N SER A 55 -9.66 3.59 3.87
CA SER A 55 -8.53 2.74 3.49
C SER A 55 -7.36 3.56 2.94
N TRP A 56 -7.64 4.52 2.07
CA TRP A 56 -6.65 5.41 1.49
C TRP A 56 -5.96 6.26 2.56
N ALA A 57 -6.72 6.83 3.51
CA ALA A 57 -6.16 7.57 4.63
C ALA A 57 -5.28 6.67 5.52
N GLY A 58 -5.74 5.46 5.83
CA GLY A 58 -4.98 4.46 6.58
C GLY A 58 -3.67 4.07 5.89
N GLU A 59 -3.71 3.83 4.59
CA GLU A 59 -2.55 3.49 3.76
C GLU A 59 -1.52 4.63 3.72
N VAL A 60 -1.98 5.87 3.52
CA VAL A 60 -1.10 7.05 3.45
C VAL A 60 -0.45 7.31 4.81
N LEU A 61 -1.23 7.29 5.89
CA LEU A 61 -0.72 7.49 7.25
C LEU A 61 0.23 6.37 7.64
N GLY A 62 -0.15 5.13 7.35
CA GLY A 62 0.66 3.93 7.54
C GLY A 62 2.00 3.99 6.84
N ALA A 63 1.99 4.31 5.54
CA ALA A 63 3.20 4.47 4.76
C ALA A 63 4.10 5.60 5.31
N GLY A 64 3.50 6.72 5.73
CA GLY A 64 4.23 7.82 6.35
C GLY A 64 4.92 7.39 7.66
N ILE A 65 4.19 6.71 8.55
CA ILE A 65 4.72 6.18 9.81
C ILE A 65 5.82 5.15 9.54
N ALA A 66 5.57 4.18 8.67
CA ALA A 66 6.52 3.14 8.28
C ALA A 66 7.81 3.74 7.75
N PHE A 67 7.72 4.72 6.85
CA PHE A 67 8.89 5.42 6.31
C PHE A 67 9.72 6.11 7.40
N ILE A 68 9.08 6.80 8.35
CA ILE A 68 9.79 7.46 9.46
C ILE A 68 10.48 6.43 10.35
N LEU A 69 9.77 5.35 10.72
CA LEU A 69 10.29 4.28 11.57
C LEU A 69 11.48 3.57 10.89
N PHE A 70 11.31 3.15 9.64
CA PHE A 70 12.36 2.51 8.87
C PHE A 70 13.58 3.42 8.72
N ARG A 71 13.38 4.70 8.40
CA ARG A 71 14.50 5.65 8.26
C ARG A 71 15.24 5.86 9.57
N LYS A 72 14.54 5.92 10.71
CA LYS A 72 15.17 6.01 12.03
C LYS A 72 15.98 4.75 12.34
N GLY A 73 15.42 3.56 12.08
CA GLY A 73 16.10 2.28 12.26
C GLY A 73 17.36 2.14 11.39
N ILE A 74 17.24 2.47 10.11
CA ILE A 74 18.37 2.45 9.15
C ILE A 74 19.49 3.39 9.61
N ARG A 75 19.16 4.64 9.97
CA ARG A 75 20.16 5.61 10.45
C ARG A 75 20.82 5.18 11.75
N PHE A 76 20.08 4.56 12.66
CA PHE A 76 20.63 4.01 13.89
C PHE A 76 21.62 2.88 13.60
N TRP A 77 21.28 1.99 12.67
CA TRP A 77 22.13 0.86 12.29
C TRP A 77 23.38 1.29 11.51
N GLN A 78 23.26 2.27 10.60
CA GLN A 78 24.39 2.84 9.84
C GLN A 78 25.40 3.58 10.72
N ARG A 79 24.99 4.15 11.86
CA ARG A 79 25.93 4.77 12.82
C ARG A 79 26.83 3.75 13.50
N GLN A 80 26.47 2.47 13.51
CA GLN A 80 27.19 1.42 14.22
C GLN A 80 28.08 0.57 13.30
N ARG A 81 27.90 0.66 11.98
CA ARG A 81 28.67 -0.10 10.97
C ARG A 81 28.77 0.68 9.67
N ASP A 82 29.97 0.75 9.10
CA ASP A 82 30.16 1.17 7.71
C ASP A 82 29.47 0.17 6.79
N GLN A 83 28.45 0.65 6.08
CA GLN A 83 27.65 -0.19 5.21
C GLN A 83 27.90 0.14 3.75
N PRO A 84 27.85 -0.88 2.87
CA PRO A 84 27.93 -0.67 1.44
C PRO A 84 26.71 0.13 0.97
N GLU A 85 26.93 1.34 0.43
CA GLU A 85 25.90 2.04 -0.31
C GLU A 85 25.56 1.26 -1.58
N TRP A 86 24.30 0.82 -1.69
CA TRP A 86 23.82 0.17 -2.89
C TRP A 86 23.84 1.16 -4.06
N LYS A 87 24.35 0.74 -5.23
CA LYS A 87 24.51 1.61 -6.41
C LYS A 87 23.21 2.33 -6.81
N TRP A 88 22.05 1.66 -6.68
CA TRP A 88 20.77 2.27 -7.00
C TRP A 88 20.35 3.36 -6.00
N VAL A 89 20.64 3.19 -4.70
CA VAL A 89 20.37 4.21 -3.66
C VAL A 89 21.22 5.45 -3.93
N HIS A 90 22.51 5.26 -4.23
CA HIS A 90 23.42 6.34 -4.58
C HIS A 90 22.97 7.12 -5.81
N ASN A 91 22.57 6.42 -6.87
CA ASN A 91 22.07 7.04 -8.09
C ASN A 91 20.78 7.83 -7.84
N LEU A 92 19.82 7.27 -7.10
CA LEU A 92 18.56 7.93 -6.78
C LEU A 92 18.78 9.18 -5.91
N ASN A 93 19.73 9.12 -4.98
CA ASN A 93 20.10 10.23 -4.11
C ASN A 93 20.73 11.41 -4.88
N ARG A 94 21.35 11.15 -6.03
CA ARG A 94 21.92 12.20 -6.91
C ARG A 94 20.87 12.87 -7.79
N TRP A 95 19.69 12.27 -7.93
CA TRP A 95 18.63 12.87 -8.73
C TRP A 95 18.01 14.08 -8.03
N PRO A 96 17.50 15.06 -8.78
CA PRO A 96 16.74 16.17 -8.21
C PRO A 96 15.44 15.67 -7.55
N ALA A 97 14.93 16.41 -6.57
CA ALA A 97 13.77 16.01 -5.75
C ALA A 97 12.52 15.65 -6.57
N HIS A 98 12.27 16.33 -7.70
CA HIS A 98 11.14 16.03 -8.57
C HIS A 98 11.25 14.65 -9.26
N ARG A 99 12.47 14.20 -9.62
CA ARG A 99 12.69 12.87 -10.20
C ARG A 99 12.59 11.78 -9.13
N GLN A 100 13.09 12.07 -7.92
CA GLN A 100 12.91 11.20 -6.76
C GLN A 100 11.43 10.98 -6.44
N PHE A 101 10.64 12.06 -6.43
CA PHE A 101 9.18 12.01 -6.30
C PHE A 101 8.53 11.18 -7.39
N ALA A 102 8.86 11.44 -8.65
CA ALA A 102 8.31 10.70 -9.78
C ALA A 102 8.63 9.20 -9.67
N SER A 103 9.81 8.84 -9.16
CA SER A 103 10.21 7.44 -8.95
C SER A 103 9.32 6.75 -7.92
N VAL A 104 9.05 7.41 -6.79
CA VAL A 104 8.14 6.87 -5.77
C VAL A 104 6.71 6.78 -6.33
N LEU A 105 6.26 7.80 -7.04
CA LEU A 105 4.92 7.84 -7.62
C LEU A 105 4.72 6.69 -8.62
N LEU A 106 5.67 6.49 -9.54
CA LEU A 106 5.63 5.39 -10.51
C LEU A 106 5.67 4.02 -9.80
N ALA A 107 6.51 3.87 -8.77
CA ALA A 107 6.57 2.64 -7.99
C ALA A 107 5.25 2.34 -7.25
N ARG A 108 4.47 3.37 -6.88
CA ARG A 108 3.16 3.22 -6.22
C ARG A 108 2.02 2.93 -7.17
N ILE A 109 2.10 3.44 -8.39
CA ILE A 109 1.14 3.15 -9.46
C ILE A 109 1.36 1.73 -10.00
N ALA A 110 2.59 1.23 -9.95
CA ALA A 110 2.92 -0.12 -10.37
C ALA A 110 2.19 -1.18 -9.50
N PRO A 111 1.30 -2.00 -10.09
CA PRO A 111 0.38 -2.87 -9.33
C PRO A 111 1.08 -4.03 -8.60
N ILE A 112 2.32 -4.35 -8.96
CA ILE A 112 3.04 -5.54 -8.47
C ILE A 112 3.91 -5.20 -7.26
N VAL A 113 4.15 -3.92 -6.96
CA VAL A 113 5.12 -3.55 -5.92
C VAL A 113 4.45 -3.53 -4.54
N PRO A 114 4.88 -4.38 -3.58
CA PRO A 114 4.31 -4.38 -2.25
C PRO A 114 4.49 -3.03 -1.54
N SER A 115 3.47 -2.57 -0.83
CA SER A 115 3.49 -1.28 -0.14
C SER A 115 4.69 -1.14 0.81
N GLY A 116 4.98 -2.22 1.56
CA GLY A 116 6.12 -2.29 2.48
C GLY A 116 7.48 -2.15 1.78
N ALA A 117 7.61 -2.68 0.55
CA ALA A 117 8.84 -2.56 -0.23
C ALA A 117 9.11 -1.10 -0.59
N VAL A 118 8.10 -0.37 -1.10
CA VAL A 118 8.26 1.06 -1.42
C VAL A 118 8.56 1.89 -0.16
N ASN A 119 7.91 1.58 0.96
CA ASN A 119 8.17 2.23 2.26
C ASN A 119 9.65 2.07 2.67
N LEU A 120 10.15 0.84 2.62
CA LEU A 120 11.51 0.50 3.04
C LEU A 120 12.56 1.06 2.08
N LEU A 121 12.40 0.83 0.77
CA LEU A 121 13.32 1.32 -0.25
C LEU A 121 13.37 2.86 -0.25
N GLY A 122 12.22 3.52 -0.10
CA GLY A 122 12.17 4.97 0.09
C GLY A 122 12.91 5.43 1.34
N ALA A 123 12.80 4.70 2.45
CA ALA A 123 13.46 5.05 3.71
C ALA A 123 14.99 4.96 3.64
N PHE A 124 15.55 4.06 2.82
CA PHE A 124 17.00 3.97 2.53
C PHE A 124 17.57 5.15 1.75
N THR A 125 16.72 5.88 1.04
CA THR A 125 17.12 6.99 0.17
C THR A 125 17.08 8.33 0.92
N ARG A 126 17.57 9.40 0.31
CA ARG A 126 17.55 10.78 0.82
C ARG A 126 16.28 11.55 0.43
N ILE A 127 15.27 10.86 -0.09
CA ILE A 127 13.99 11.48 -0.48
C ILE A 127 13.38 12.20 0.72
N PRO A 128 12.98 13.47 0.60
CA PRO A 128 12.32 14.17 1.71
C PRO A 128 10.98 13.51 2.04
N PHE A 129 10.61 13.50 3.32
CA PHE A 129 9.36 12.89 3.79
C PHE A 129 8.13 13.44 3.05
N THR A 130 8.08 14.75 2.82
CA THR A 130 6.98 15.41 2.13
C THR A 130 6.80 14.90 0.70
N PHE A 131 7.88 14.77 -0.06
CA PHE A 131 7.83 14.24 -1.43
C PHE A 131 7.41 12.76 -1.43
N PHE A 132 7.93 11.95 -0.50
CA PHE A 132 7.50 10.56 -0.36
C PHE A 132 6.00 10.44 -0.03
N LEU A 133 5.52 11.27 0.90
CA LEU A 133 4.12 11.24 1.34
C LEU A 133 3.18 11.70 0.24
N LEU A 134 3.49 12.81 -0.45
CA LEU A 134 2.69 13.30 -1.57
C LEU A 134 2.66 12.30 -2.74
N ALA A 135 3.80 11.69 -3.06
CA ALA A 135 3.87 10.66 -4.10
C ALA A 135 3.02 9.44 -3.72
N THR A 136 3.03 9.05 -2.44
CA THR A 136 2.22 7.94 -1.93
C THR A 136 0.74 8.29 -1.93
N MET A 137 0.35 9.49 -1.52
CA MET A 137 -1.04 9.97 -1.56
C MET A 137 -1.63 9.86 -2.95
N ILE A 138 -0.94 10.37 -3.97
CA ILE A 138 -1.41 10.34 -5.35
C ILE A 138 -1.33 8.91 -5.91
N GLY A 139 -0.20 8.24 -5.72
CA GLY A 139 0.06 6.92 -6.31
C GLY A 139 -0.81 5.79 -5.74
N LYS A 140 -1.30 5.92 -4.50
CA LYS A 140 -2.18 4.92 -3.88
C LYS A 140 -3.63 5.00 -4.33
N ILE A 141 -4.08 6.12 -4.91
CA ILE A 141 -5.46 6.26 -5.41
C ILE A 141 -5.86 5.11 -6.34
N PRO A 142 -5.13 4.81 -7.44
CA PRO A 142 -5.51 3.71 -8.32
C PRO A 142 -5.46 2.34 -7.63
N SER A 143 -4.48 2.10 -6.76
CA SER A 143 -4.34 0.83 -6.04
C SER A 143 -5.51 0.58 -5.10
N VAL A 144 -5.85 1.57 -4.26
CA VAL A 144 -6.97 1.44 -3.30
C VAL A 144 -8.31 1.38 -4.03
N ALA A 145 -8.47 2.09 -5.16
CA ALA A 145 -9.67 1.99 -5.97
C ALA A 145 -9.87 0.56 -6.52
N LEU A 146 -8.80 -0.10 -6.98
CA LEU A 146 -8.84 -1.50 -7.39
C LEU A 146 -9.17 -2.42 -6.22
N GLU A 147 -8.56 -2.22 -5.05
CA GLU A 147 -8.85 -3.02 -3.84
C GLU A 147 -10.32 -2.90 -3.42
N VAL A 148 -10.89 -1.70 -3.47
CA VAL A 148 -12.30 -1.43 -3.19
C VAL A 148 -13.20 -2.12 -4.20
N MET A 149 -12.89 -2.02 -5.49
CA MET A 149 -13.66 -2.65 -6.56
C MET A 149 -13.66 -4.18 -6.41
N VAL A 150 -12.48 -4.78 -6.22
CA VAL A 150 -12.35 -6.23 -6.00
C VAL A 150 -13.10 -6.65 -4.73
N SER A 151 -12.97 -5.90 -3.64
CA SER A 151 -13.66 -6.21 -2.39
C SER A 151 -15.17 -6.17 -2.56
N TYR A 152 -15.70 -5.14 -3.23
CA TYR A 152 -17.13 -4.97 -3.47
C TYR A 152 -17.69 -6.07 -4.38
N ASP A 153 -16.95 -6.44 -5.42
CA ASP A 153 -17.35 -7.49 -6.36
C ASP A 153 -17.38 -8.88 -5.71
N VAL A 154 -16.39 -9.18 -4.86
CA VAL A 154 -16.35 -10.43 -4.10
C VAL A 154 -17.55 -10.54 -3.15
N MET A 155 -18.03 -9.43 -2.60
CA MET A 155 -19.21 -9.41 -1.72
C MET A 155 -20.53 -9.59 -2.49
N HIS A 156 -20.57 -9.17 -3.76
CA HIS A 156 -21.74 -9.33 -4.65
C HIS A 156 -21.48 -10.42 -5.71
N PHE A 157 -20.88 -11.52 -5.27
CA PHE A 157 -20.35 -12.57 -6.15
C PHE A 157 -21.40 -13.13 -7.11
N GLU A 158 -22.66 -13.27 -6.67
CA GLU A 158 -23.76 -13.83 -7.48
C GLU A 158 -24.13 -12.95 -8.69
N GLU A 159 -23.94 -11.63 -8.62
CA GLU A 159 -24.21 -10.70 -9.73
C GLU A 159 -22.97 -10.35 -10.56
N ASN A 160 -21.76 -10.44 -9.97
CA ASN A 160 -20.51 -9.95 -10.58
C ASN A 160 -19.47 -11.04 -10.88
N ALA A 161 -19.80 -12.33 -10.76
CA ALA A 161 -18.88 -13.46 -10.99
C ALA A 161 -18.11 -13.36 -12.33
N VAL A 162 -18.78 -12.95 -13.42
CA VAL A 162 -18.16 -12.80 -14.74
C VAL A 162 -17.06 -11.74 -14.75
N ARG A 163 -17.22 -10.66 -13.97
CA ARG A 163 -16.23 -9.56 -13.87
C ARG A 163 -15.02 -9.96 -13.03
N LEU A 164 -15.22 -10.77 -11.99
CA LEU A 164 -14.11 -11.32 -11.19
C LEU A 164 -13.29 -12.33 -11.99
N ILE A 165 -13.95 -13.21 -12.75
CA ILE A 165 -13.29 -14.19 -13.62
C ILE A 165 -12.48 -13.48 -14.70
N SER A 166 -13.00 -12.40 -15.30
CA SER A 166 -12.27 -11.64 -16.32
C SER A 166 -11.06 -10.90 -15.77
N VAL A 167 -11.14 -10.30 -14.58
CA VAL A 167 -9.97 -9.68 -13.92
C VAL A 167 -8.89 -10.73 -13.61
N LEU A 168 -9.28 -11.89 -13.08
CA LEU A 168 -8.36 -13.02 -12.83
C LEU A 168 -7.68 -13.50 -14.12
N LEU A 169 -8.44 -13.64 -15.21
CA LEU A 169 -7.90 -14.03 -16.51
C LEU A 169 -6.92 -13.00 -17.08
N ILE A 170 -7.20 -11.70 -16.94
CA ILE A 170 -6.29 -10.63 -17.40
C ILE A 170 -4.99 -10.64 -16.59
N LEU A 171 -5.07 -10.83 -15.27
CA LEU A 171 -3.88 -10.94 -14.42
C LEU A 171 -3.05 -12.18 -14.75
N LEU A 172 -3.70 -13.32 -14.99
CA LEU A 172 -3.04 -14.57 -15.40
C LEU A 172 -2.41 -14.46 -16.79
N LEU A 173 -3.09 -13.82 -17.75
CA LEU A 173 -2.54 -13.56 -19.08
C LEU A 173 -1.35 -12.60 -19.03
N GLY A 174 -1.45 -11.52 -18.25
CA GLY A 174 -0.35 -10.59 -18.03
C GLY A 174 0.86 -11.28 -17.41
N TRP A 175 0.63 -12.13 -16.40
CA TRP A 175 1.68 -12.94 -15.79
C TRP A 175 2.28 -13.97 -16.76
N TRP A 176 1.46 -14.65 -17.55
CA TRP A 176 1.91 -15.64 -18.54
C TRP A 176 2.73 -14.99 -19.65
N ILE A 177 2.30 -13.84 -20.18
CA ILE A 177 3.05 -13.08 -21.19
C ILE A 177 4.38 -12.58 -20.63
N TRP A 178 4.38 -12.12 -19.38
CA TRP A 178 5.61 -11.69 -18.70
C TRP A 178 6.57 -12.86 -18.52
N ARG A 179 6.08 -14.02 -18.08
CA ARG A 179 6.86 -15.25 -17.92
C ARG A 179 7.33 -15.88 -19.24
N ALA A 180 6.59 -15.71 -20.32
CA ALA A 180 6.96 -16.20 -21.65
C ALA A 180 7.99 -15.30 -22.36
N ARG A 181 8.29 -14.12 -21.81
CA ARG A 181 9.33 -13.21 -22.29
C ARG A 181 10.67 -13.35 -21.55
N GLU A 182 10.71 -14.12 -20.47
CA GLU A 182 11.92 -14.58 -19.78
C GLU A 182 12.38 -15.94 -20.32
#